data_AF-A0A2T5GK27-F1
#
_entry.id   AF-A0A2T5GK27-F1
#
_cell.length_a   1.000
_cell.length_b   1.000
_cell.length_c   1.000
_cell.angle_alpha   90.00
_cell.angle_beta   90.00
_cell.angle_gamma   90.00
#
_symmetry.space_group_name_H-M   'P 1'
#
loop_
_entity.id
_entity.type
_entity.pdbx_description
1 polymer ?
#
loop_
_entity_poly.entity_id
_entity_poly.type
_entity_poly.pdbx_seq_one_letter_code
_entity_poly.pdbx_strand_id
1 'polypeptide(L)'
;MNTDTLAGAATDFGGKAKETLGTATGDTALKSEGVADQLSGTVQKTVGQAKDVVEENVRPLVDYVRQFSKERPFAAAAVAGVLGIALINTLRGK
;
A
#
# COMPACT_ATOMS: atom_id res chain seq x y z
N MET A 1 15.63 27.67 -11.30
CA MET A 1 16.67 26.63 -11.13
C MET A 1 16.42 25.96 -9.79
N ASN A 2 15.94 24.70 -9.78
CA ASN A 2 15.88 23.70 -8.69
C ASN A 2 14.66 22.75 -8.76
N THR A 3 13.75 22.93 -9.71
CA THR A 3 12.66 21.97 -9.95
C THR A 3 13.16 20.72 -10.68
N ASP A 4 14.11 20.87 -11.60
CA ASP A 4 14.63 19.77 -12.43
C ASP A 4 15.44 18.73 -11.65
N THR A 5 16.18 19.16 -10.62
CA THR A 5 16.97 18.26 -9.77
C THR A 5 16.10 17.41 -8.85
N LEU A 6 15.02 17.99 -8.31
CA LEU A 6 14.05 17.26 -7.49
C LEU A 6 13.20 16.30 -8.33
N ALA A 7 12.81 16.72 -9.54
CA ALA A 7 12.09 15.88 -10.49
C ALA A 7 12.94 14.69 -10.95
N GLY A 8 14.23 14.90 -11.26
CA GLY A 8 15.17 13.84 -11.62
C GLY A 8 15.33 12.79 -10.52
N ALA A 9 15.51 13.23 -9.26
CA ALA A 9 15.63 12.31 -8.12
C ALA A 9 14.37 11.44 -7.92
N ALA A 10 13.18 12.01 -8.12
CA ALA A 10 11.93 11.26 -8.05
C ALA A 10 11.81 10.24 -9.19
N THR A 11 12.23 10.60 -10.41
CA THR A 11 12.24 9.70 -11.57
C THR A 11 13.20 8.53 -11.39
N ASP A 12 14.42 8.78 -10.91
CA ASP A 12 15.43 7.73 -10.69
C ASP A 12 14.99 6.74 -9.61
N PHE A 13 14.43 7.25 -8.51
CA PHE A 13 13.89 6.42 -7.44
C PHE A 13 12.70 5.57 -7.93
N GLY A 14 11.77 6.19 -8.66
CA GLY A 14 10.63 5.48 -9.25
C GLY A 14 11.06 4.40 -10.26
N GLY A 15 12.11 4.68 -11.05
CA GLY A 15 12.70 3.73 -11.99
C GLY A 15 13.28 2.50 -11.29
N LYS A 16 14.14 2.71 -10.28
CA LYS A 16 14.73 1.62 -9.48
C LYS A 16 13.68 0.79 -8.75
N ALA A 17 12.66 1.43 -8.20
CA ALA A 17 11.56 0.73 -7.54
C ALA A 17 10.78 -0.16 -8.53
N LYS A 18 10.46 0.36 -9.72
CA LYS A 18 9.77 -0.41 -10.76
C LYS A 18 10.62 -1.57 -11.28
N GLU A 19 11.91 -1.37 -11.48
CA GLU A 19 12.84 -2.42 -11.91
C GLU A 19 12.90 -3.56 -10.89
N THR A 20 13.11 -3.23 -9.61
CA THR A 20 13.19 -4.22 -8.52
C THR A 20 11.91 -5.03 -8.37
N LEU A 21 10.76 -4.36 -8.42
CA LEU A 21 9.45 -5.02 -8.35
C LEU A 21 9.20 -5.89 -9.59
N GLY A 22 9.55 -5.40 -10.79
CA GLY A 22 9.38 -6.12 -12.05
C GLY A 22 10.19 -7.42 -12.10
N THR A 23 11.47 -7.38 -11.71
CA THR A 23 12.33 -8.57 -11.66
C THR A 23 11.87 -9.59 -10.63
N ALA A 24 11.44 -9.13 -9.45
CA ALA A 24 10.99 -10.03 -8.39
C ALA A 24 9.63 -10.68 -8.71
N THR A 25 8.71 -9.93 -9.31
CA THR A 25 7.38 -10.44 -9.67
C THR A 25 7.41 -11.32 -10.92
N GLY A 26 8.31 -11.05 -11.89
CA GLY A 26 8.41 -11.80 -13.15
C GLY A 26 8.58 -13.31 -12.96
N ASP A 27 9.51 -13.73 -12.10
CA ASP A 27 9.74 -15.15 -11.80
C ASP A 27 8.75 -15.73 -10.78
N THR A 28 8.16 -14.88 -9.93
CA THR A 28 7.26 -15.31 -8.87
C THR A 28 5.84 -15.57 -9.38
N ALA A 29 5.39 -14.86 -10.42
CA ALA A 29 4.01 -14.92 -10.93
C ALA A 29 3.52 -16.35 -11.22
N LEU A 30 4.37 -17.21 -11.79
CA LEU A 30 4.04 -18.61 -12.13
C LEU A 30 3.92 -19.56 -10.92
N LYS A 31 4.59 -19.26 -9.80
CA LYS A 31 4.51 -20.04 -8.55
C LYS A 31 3.51 -19.42 -7.57
N SER A 32 3.03 -18.22 -7.88
CA SER A 32 2.32 -17.36 -6.94
C SER A 32 0.85 -17.70 -6.82
N GLU A 33 0.14 -18.20 -7.83
CA GLU A 33 -1.33 -18.32 -7.75
C GLU A 33 -1.79 -19.14 -6.53
N GLY A 34 -1.24 -20.33 -6.29
CA GLY A 34 -1.64 -21.16 -5.15
C GLY A 34 -1.18 -20.65 -3.77
N VAL A 35 -0.02 -19.99 -3.70
CA VAL A 35 0.49 -19.40 -2.45
C VAL A 35 -0.23 -18.09 -2.13
N ALA A 36 -0.53 -17.30 -3.17
CA ALA A 36 -1.28 -16.06 -3.07
C ALA A 36 -2.71 -16.34 -2.61
N ASP A 37 -3.35 -17.42 -3.06
CA ASP A 37 -4.69 -17.78 -2.59
C ASP A 37 -4.71 -18.14 -1.10
N GLN A 38 -3.75 -18.94 -0.63
CA GLN A 38 -3.65 -19.30 0.80
C GLN A 38 -3.28 -18.10 1.68
N LEU A 39 -2.36 -17.27 1.20
CA LEU A 39 -1.95 -16.05 1.88
C LEU A 39 -3.12 -15.05 1.91
N SER A 40 -3.80 -14.85 0.79
CA SER A 40 -4.98 -13.99 0.69
C SER A 40 -6.08 -14.45 1.60
N GLY A 41 -6.38 -15.76 1.68
CA GLY A 41 -7.36 -16.30 2.60
C GLY A 41 -7.00 -16.06 4.07
N THR A 42 -5.73 -16.25 4.44
CA THR A 42 -5.23 -16.01 5.81
C THR A 42 -5.28 -14.52 6.17
N VAL A 43 -4.87 -13.66 5.23
CA VAL A 43 -4.89 -12.21 5.40
C VAL A 43 -6.34 -11.71 5.49
N GLN A 44 -7.23 -12.12 4.59
CA GLN A 44 -8.65 -11.73 4.63
C GLN A 44 -9.32 -12.16 5.93
N LYS A 45 -9.03 -13.38 6.43
CA LYS A 45 -9.56 -13.84 7.71
C LYS A 45 -9.06 -13.01 8.89
N THR A 46 -7.78 -12.66 8.89
CA THR A 46 -7.17 -11.85 9.97
C THR A 46 -7.67 -10.40 9.92
N VAL A 47 -7.70 -9.81 8.73
CA VAL A 47 -8.20 -8.46 8.49
C VAL A 47 -9.69 -8.37 8.78
N GLY A 48 -10.49 -9.37 8.40
CA GLY A 48 -11.93 -9.40 8.68
C GLY A 48 -12.21 -9.33 10.19
N GLN A 49 -11.56 -10.19 10.98
CA GLN A 49 -11.69 -10.19 12.43
C GLN A 49 -11.25 -8.86 13.07
N ALA A 50 -10.16 -8.26 12.58
CA ALA A 50 -9.68 -6.97 13.07
C ALA A 50 -10.57 -5.79 12.64
N LYS A 51 -11.12 -5.86 11.42
CA LYS A 51 -12.02 -4.83 10.87
C LYS A 51 -13.28 -4.74 11.71
N ASP A 52 -13.89 -5.85 12.09
CA ASP A 52 -15.11 -5.85 12.89
C ASP A 52 -14.93 -5.15 14.25
N VAL A 53 -13.74 -5.28 14.86
CA VAL A 53 -13.41 -4.65 16.15
C VAL A 53 -13.09 -3.15 16.01
N VAL A 54 -12.48 -2.75 14.90
CA VAL A 54 -11.99 -1.37 14.69
C VAL A 54 -13.02 -0.49 13.98
N GLU A 55 -13.86 -1.05 13.12
CA GLU A 55 -14.80 -0.36 12.24
C GLU A 55 -15.80 0.53 13.00
N GLU A 56 -16.15 0.20 14.24
CA GLU A 56 -17.04 1.04 15.05
C GLU A 56 -16.46 2.42 15.37
N ASN A 57 -15.12 2.54 15.53
CA ASN A 57 -14.46 3.81 15.87
C ASN A 57 -13.85 4.55 14.66
N VAL A 58 -13.58 3.86 13.55
CA VAL A 58 -12.91 4.45 12.37
C VAL A 58 -13.80 4.64 11.15
N ARG A 59 -15.10 4.28 11.22
CA ARG A 59 -16.10 4.50 10.15
C ARG A 59 -15.99 5.89 9.48
N PRO A 60 -15.94 7.02 10.22
CA PRO A 60 -15.87 8.35 9.59
C PRO A 60 -14.61 8.56 8.75
N LEU A 61 -13.48 8.02 9.22
CA LEU A 61 -12.19 8.11 8.52
C LEU A 61 -12.18 7.20 7.28
N VAL A 62 -12.72 5.99 7.39
CA VAL A 62 -12.82 5.04 6.28
C VAL A 62 -13.72 5.59 5.18
N ASP A 63 -14.87 6.16 5.54
CA ASP A 63 -15.80 6.75 4.58
C ASP A 63 -15.19 7.98 3.89
N TYR A 64 -14.45 8.82 4.61
CA TYR A 64 -13.69 9.93 4.03
C TYR A 64 -12.64 9.44 3.02
N VAL A 65 -11.84 8.44 3.39
CA VAL A 65 -10.83 7.85 2.51
C VAL A 65 -11.50 7.20 1.29
N ARG A 66 -12.65 6.55 1.47
CA ARG A 66 -13.40 5.90 0.38
C ARG A 66 -14.02 6.90 -0.58
N GLN A 67 -14.57 8.00 -0.07
CA GLN A 67 -15.11 9.09 -0.89
C GLN A 67 -13.99 9.78 -1.68
N PHE A 68 -12.88 10.08 -1.01
CA PHE A 68 -11.70 10.66 -1.65
C PHE A 68 -11.06 9.71 -2.68
N SER A 69 -11.12 8.39 -2.47
CA SER A 69 -10.68 7.38 -3.44
C SER A 69 -11.49 7.40 -4.75
N LYS A 70 -12.80 7.66 -4.67
CA LYS A 70 -13.66 7.77 -5.86
C LYS A 70 -13.34 9.03 -6.67
N GLU A 71 -13.01 10.13 -5.99
CA GLU A 71 -12.76 11.41 -6.66
C GLU A 71 -11.31 11.56 -7.12
N ARG A 72 -10.34 11.06 -6.34
CA ARG A 72 -8.90 11.21 -6.58
C ARG A 72 -8.15 9.93 -6.24
N PRO A 73 -8.13 8.94 -7.15
CA PRO A 73 -7.51 7.64 -6.90
C PRO A 73 -6.03 7.76 -6.53
N PHE A 74 -5.29 8.66 -7.18
CA PHE A 74 -3.87 8.90 -6.88
C PHE A 74 -3.63 9.49 -5.49
N ALA A 75 -4.51 10.41 -5.07
CA ALA A 75 -4.34 11.09 -3.79
C ALA A 75 -4.69 10.16 -2.62
N ALA A 76 -5.72 9.32 -2.79
CA ALA A 76 -6.02 8.28 -1.80
C ALA A 76 -4.89 7.24 -1.68
N ALA A 77 -4.31 6.82 -2.81
CA ALA A 77 -3.15 5.93 -2.82
C ALA A 77 -1.94 6.55 -2.10
N ALA A 78 -1.70 7.84 -2.28
CA ALA A 78 -0.62 8.55 -1.58
C ALA A 78 -0.85 8.57 -0.06
N VAL A 79 -2.06 8.91 0.40
CA VAL A 79 -2.40 8.92 1.83
C VAL A 79 -2.28 7.52 2.43
N ALA A 80 -2.82 6.50 1.75
CA ALA A 80 -2.70 5.12 2.19
C ALA A 80 -1.23 4.65 2.26
N GLY A 81 -0.40 5.04 1.29
CA GLY A 81 1.03 4.76 1.28
C GLY A 81 1.77 5.38 2.46
N VAL A 82 1.50 6.67 2.75
CA VAL A 82 2.10 7.38 3.90
C VAL A 82 1.68 6.74 5.22
N LEU A 83 0.38 6.44 5.40
CA LEU A 83 -0.13 5.76 6.59
C LEU A 83 0.45 4.35 6.74
N GLY A 84 0.60 3.61 5.63
CA GLY A 84 1.24 2.30 5.64
C GLY A 84 2.69 2.36 6.12
N ILE A 85 3.48 3.30 5.61
CA ILE A 85 4.86 3.51 6.06
C ILE A 85 4.91 3.92 7.53
N ALA A 86 4.03 4.83 7.95
CA ALA A 86 3.97 5.27 9.34
C ALA A 86 3.64 4.09 10.27
N LEU A 87 2.63 3.27 9.96
CA LEU A 87 2.27 2.10 10.76
C LEU A 87 3.40 1.07 10.85
N ILE A 88 4.12 0.81 9.75
CA ILE A 88 5.30 -0.06 9.76
C ILE A 88 6.35 0.50 10.72
N ASN A 89 6.59 1.81 10.69
CA ASN A 89 7.54 2.45 11.60
C ASN A 89 7.07 2.42 13.08
N THR A 90 5.78 2.61 13.33
CA THR A 90 5.18 2.57 14.67
C THR A 90 5.23 1.17 15.29
N LEU A 91 5.13 0.12 14.47
CA LEU A 91 5.21 -1.29 14.93
C LEU A 91 6.64 -1.79 15.11
N ARG A 92 7.64 -1.15 14.48
CA ARG A 92 9.06 -1.54 14.55
C ARG A 92 9.83 -0.88 15.70
N GLY A 93 9.22 0.09 16.38
CA GLY A 93 9.81 0.89 17.45
C GLY A 93 9.62 0.36 18.87
N LYS A 94 9.39 -0.95 19.06
CA LYS A 94 9.35 -1.59 20.38
C LYS A 94 10.28 -2.79 20.44
#